data_AF-A0A9J6B277-F1
#
_entry.id   AF-A0A9J6B277-F1
#
_cell.length_a   1.000
_cell.length_b   1.000
_cell.length_c   1.000
_cell.angle_alpha   90.00
_cell.angle_beta   90.00
_cell.angle_gamma   90.00
#
_symmetry.space_group_name_H-M   'P 1'
#
loop_
_entity.id
_entity.type
_entity.pdbx_description
1 polymer ?
#
loop_
_entity_poly.entity_id
_entity_poly.type
_entity_poly.pdbx_seq_one_letter_code
_entity_poly.pdbx_strand_id
1 'polypeptide(L)' 'MVGKWEWVDNYNTYPRGRIWILWDPNKVKFRVDVVHKQFIHGYVTTQSSGFYLSESVWYAYHCDRKHLWTA' A
#
# COMPACT_ATOMS: atom_id res chain seq x y z
N MET A 1 24.75 -3.82 6.12
CA MET A 1 23.51 -3.84 6.92
C MET A 1 22.36 -3.81 5.94
N VAL A 2 21.50 -4.82 5.93
CA VAL A 2 20.26 -4.77 5.14
C VAL A 2 19.47 -3.58 5.67
N GLY A 3 19.11 -2.63 4.81
CA GLY A 3 18.34 -1.44 5.21
C GLY A 3 17.09 -1.88 5.99
N LYS A 4 16.75 -1.15 7.06
CA LYS A 4 15.52 -1.42 7.82
C LYS A 4 14.33 -1.10 6.92
N TRP A 5 13.82 -2.11 6.22
CA TRP A 5 12.57 -2.01 5.48
C TRP A 5 11.43 -1.66 6.45
N GLU A 6 10.53 -0.79 6.01
CA GLU A 6 9.26 -0.54 6.67
C GLU A 6 8.15 -1.25 5.90
N TRP A 7 7.03 -1.52 6.57
CA TRP A 7 5.90 -2.22 5.95
C TRP A 7 4.56 -1.82 6.56
N VAL A 8 3.50 -2.08 5.79
CA VAL A 8 2.11 -2.09 6.26
C VAL A 8 1.39 -3.30 5.67
N ASP A 9 0.47 -3.86 6.44
CA ASP A 9 -0.39 -4.96 6.04
C ASP A 9 -1.85 -4.70 6.42
N ASN A 10 -2.75 -5.58 5.99
CA ASN A 10 -4.18 -5.48 6.30
C ASN A 10 -4.70 -6.56 7.27
N TYR A 11 -3.84 -7.24 8.03
CA TYR A 11 -4.26 -8.31 8.96
C TYR A 11 -5.16 -7.80 10.09
N ASN A 12 -4.89 -6.60 10.61
CA ASN A 12 -5.70 -6.00 11.67
C ASN A 12 -7.14 -5.73 11.20
N THR A 13 -7.34 -5.48 9.90
CA THR A 13 -8.68 -5.26 9.32
C THR A 13 -9.33 -6.56 8.84
N TYR A 14 -8.53 -7.58 8.53
CA TYR A 14 -9.03 -8.89 8.12
C TYR A 14 -8.03 -9.99 8.51
N PRO A 15 -8.37 -10.95 9.38
CA PRO A 15 -7.45 -12.01 9.81
C PRO A 15 -6.89 -12.89 8.69
N ARG A 16 -7.54 -12.92 7.51
CA ARG A 16 -7.03 -13.56 6.29
C ARG A 16 -6.52 -12.56 5.26
N GLY A 17 -6.11 -11.39 5.72
CA GLY A 17 -5.48 -10.33 4.93
C GLY A 17 -4.25 -10.87 4.21
N ARG A 18 -4.03 -10.39 2.98
CA ARG A 18 -2.92 -10.84 2.11
C ARG A 18 -2.26 -9.69 1.37
N ILE A 19 -2.49 -8.46 1.82
CA ILE A 19 -1.93 -7.26 1.21
C ILE A 19 -0.80 -6.81 2.11
N TRP A 20 0.37 -6.64 1.51
CA TRP A 20 1.55 -6.10 2.15
C TRP A 20 2.15 -5.06 1.22
N ILE A 21 2.55 -3.93 1.79
CA ILE A 21 3.37 -2.92 1.13
C ILE A 21 4.65 -2.83 1.94
N LEU A 22 5.80 -3.00 1.28
CA LEU A 22 7.13 -2.90 1.89
C LEU A 22 7.93 -1.84 1.15
N TRP A 23 8.65 -1.00 1.87
CA TRP A 23 9.49 0.04 1.27
C TRP A 23 10.80 0.26 2.04
N ASP A 24 11.79 0.79 1.33
CA ASP A 24 13.03 1.29 1.93
C ASP A 24 12.79 2.74 2.39
N PRO A 25 12.72 3.02 3.70
CA PRO A 25 12.42 4.36 4.21
C PRO A 25 13.48 5.40 3.85
N ASN A 26 14.68 4.97 3.44
CA ASN A 26 15.74 5.87 2.99
C ASN A 26 15.51 6.36 1.55
N LYS A 27 14.65 5.70 0.78
CA LYS A 27 14.36 6.05 -0.62
C LYS A 27 13.01 6.73 -0.77
N VAL A 28 12.00 6.21 -0.07
CA VAL A 28 10.63 6.69 -0.18
C VAL A 28 9.97 6.73 1.20
N LYS A 29 9.01 7.64 1.37
CA LYS A 29 8.10 7.63 2.51
C LYS A 29 6.72 7.22 2.01
N PHE A 30 6.11 6.23 2.67
CA PHE A 30 4.74 5.82 2.42
C PHE A 30 3.82 6.29 3.54
N ARG A 31 2.89 7.21 3.24
CA ARG A 31 1.86 7.64 4.18
C ARG A 31 0.58 6.87 3.90
N VAL A 32 0.25 5.96 4.80
CA VAL A 32 -1.01 5.21 4.74
C VAL A 32 -2.18 6.16 4.97
N ASP A 33 -3.19 6.07 4.11
CA ASP A 33 -4.44 6.81 4.24
C ASP A 33 -5.57 5.88 4.71
N VAL A 34 -5.72 4.72 4.05
CA VAL A 34 -6.75 3.72 4.37
C VAL A 34 -6.20 2.31 4.30
N VAL A 35 -6.48 1.51 5.33
CA VAL A 35 -6.27 0.06 5.34
C VAL A 35 -7.61 -0.65 5.40
N HIS A 36 -7.93 -1.42 4.37
CA HIS A 36 -9.18 -2.15 4.25
C HIS A 36 -8.91 -3.65 4.03
N LYS A 37 -9.94 -4.49 4.26
CA LYS A 37 -9.84 -5.96 4.01
C LYS A 37 -9.43 -6.33 2.57
N GLN A 38 -9.56 -5.40 1.63
CA GLN A 38 -9.35 -5.63 0.20
C GLN A 38 -8.40 -4.63 -0.47
N PHE A 39 -7.97 -3.59 0.22
CA PHE A 39 -6.98 -2.68 -0.33
C PHE A 39 -6.19 -1.96 0.75
N ILE A 40 -5.04 -1.43 0.36
CA ILE A 40 -4.30 -0.41 1.11
C ILE A 40 -4.14 0.78 0.17
N HIS A 41 -4.57 1.95 0.63
CA HIS A 41 -4.41 3.22 -0.06
C HIS A 41 -3.43 4.10 0.71
N GLY A 42 -2.55 4.77 -0.01
CA GLY A 42 -1.62 5.71 0.59
C GLY A 42 -0.89 6.55 -0.44
N TYR A 43 -0.01 7.39 0.09
CA TYR A 43 0.76 8.35 -0.69
C TYR A 43 2.23 7.99 -0.61
N VAL A 44 2.88 7.83 -1.76
CA VAL A 44 4.32 7.66 -1.87
C VAL A 44 4.95 9.02 -2.12
N THR A 45 6.01 9.33 -1.38
CA THR A 45 6.86 10.49 -1.65
C THR A 45 8.32 10.08 -1.77
N THR A 46 9.01 10.57 -2.79
CA THR A 46 10.47 10.40 -2.92
C THR A 46 11.19 11.51 -2.18
N GLN A 47 12.26 11.17 -1.46
CA GLN A 47 13.03 12.20 -0.73
C GLN A 47 13.80 13.15 -1.68
N SER A 48 14.07 12.72 -2.91
CA SER A 48 14.96 13.42 -3.84
C SER A 48 14.25 14.30 -4.88
N SER A 49 13.02 13.99 -5.26
CA SER A 49 12.35 14.66 -6.40
C SER A 49 11.05 15.37 -6.05
N GLY A 50 10.59 15.31 -4.80
CA GLY A 50 9.28 15.89 -4.42
C GLY A 50 8.13 15.30 -5.22
N PHE A 51 8.29 14.07 -5.73
CA PHE A 51 7.29 13.37 -6.51
C PHE A 51 6.26 12.75 -5.56
N TYR A 52 4.99 13.07 -5.78
CA TYR A 52 3.86 12.57 -5.01
C TYR A 52 3.04 11.64 -5.90
N LEU A 53 2.92 10.38 -5.49
CA LEU A 53 2.07 9.41 -6.16
C LEU A 53 1.01 8.91 -5.19
N SER A 54 -0.24 8.91 -5.67
CA SER A 54 -1.35 8.25 -4.98
C SER A 54 -1.37 6.78 -5.42
N GLU A 55 -1.18 5.86 -4.49
CA GLU A 55 -1.13 4.42 -4.78
C GLU A 55 -2.22 3.67 -4.02
N SER A 56 -2.87 2.76 -4.74
CA SER A 56 -3.86 1.83 -4.18
C SER A 56 -3.52 0.42 -4.58
N VAL A 57 -3.19 -0.43 -3.60
CA VAL A 57 -2.95 -1.85 -3.83
C VAL A 57 -4.20 -2.62 -3.46
N TRP A 58 -4.80 -3.30 -4.45
CA TRP A 58 -6.05 -4.03 -4.29
C TRP A 58 -5.83 -5.55 -4.35
N TYR A 59 -6.51 -6.29 -3.47
CA TYR A 59 -6.57 -7.75 -3.55
C TYR A 59 -7.87 -8.21 -4.22
N ALA A 60 -7.73 -8.71 -5.45
CA ALA A 60 -8.84 -9.26 -6.22
C ALA A 60 -9.04 -10.75 -5.88
N TYR A 61 -9.71 -11.04 -4.76
CA TYR A 61 -10.20 -12.40 -4.49
C TYR A 61 -11.67 -12.50 -4.91
N HIS A 62 -11.94 -13.47 -5.79
CA HIS A 62 -13.22 -13.72 -6.46
C HIS A 62 -13.72 -12.56 -7.37
N CYS A 63 -13.25 -12.61 -8.62
CA CYS A 63 -13.83 -12.22 -9.92
C CYS A 63 -14.69 -10.96 -10.16
N ASP A 64 -15.15 -10.17 -9.17
CA ASP A 64 -16.34 -9.32 -9.39
C ASP A 64 -16.16 -7.80 -9.19
N ARG A 65 -14.96 -7.23 -9.36
CA ARG A 65 -14.69 -5.83 -8.93
C ARG A 65 -13.82 -4.97 -9.82
N LYS A 66 -13.86 -5.20 -11.15
CA LYS A 66 -13.26 -4.27 -12.12
C LYS A 66 -13.75 -2.83 -11.98
N HIS A 67 -14.97 -2.62 -11.46
CA HIS A 67 -15.53 -1.29 -11.22
C HIS A 67 -14.74 -0.44 -10.22
N LEU A 68 -13.87 -1.04 -9.40
CA LEU A 68 -13.02 -0.31 -8.45
C LEU A 68 -11.69 0.18 -9.06
N TRP A 69 -11.40 -0.18 -10.32
CA TRP A 69 -10.14 0.20 -10.99
C TRP A 69 -10.22 1.52 -11.74
N THR A 70 -11.42 2.06 -11.97
CA THR A 70 -11.65 3.28 -12.77
C THR A 70 -11.83 4.54 -11.92
N ALA A 71 -11.32 4.55 -10.68
CA ALA A 71 -11.33 5.73 -9.81
C ALA A 71 -10.20 6.70 -10.18
#